data_AF-A0A0J8U512-F1
#
_entry.id   AF-A0A0J8U512-F1
#
_cell.length_a   1.000
_cell.length_b   1.000
_cell.length_c   1.000
_cell.angle_alpha   90.00
_cell.angle_beta   90.00
_cell.angle_gamma   90.00
#
_symmetry.space_group_name_H-M   'P 1'
#
loop_
_entity.id
_entity.type
_entity.pdbx_description
1 polymer ?
#
loop_
_entity_poly.entity_id
_entity_poly.type
_entity_poly.pdbx_seq_one_letter_code
_entity_poly.pdbx_strand_id
1 'polypeptide(L)'
;MAETIRTLQLSVSQQAVSKRDMEMQNEKLEEYQKQVTKLQRLMEETKMVSENKIRQLQTENEALRLHLRLALDSLKNPIPPVEVIKRRNRNSSPALASAKEEIKSEKDRDKENTAPQEPPDLIWEDSISELDVEVQAEMEDLLSDLSFFRHDGLIGLEFSHGIPRTWSLDGKFCERMGFVSDE
;
A
#
# COMPACT_ATOMS: atom_id res chain seq x y z
N MET A 1 58.13 29.03 25.94
CA MET A 1 58.24 27.73 25.24
C MET A 1 57.46 26.60 25.92
N ALA A 2 57.47 26.44 27.25
CA ALA A 2 56.65 25.40 27.91
C ALA A 2 55.13 25.65 27.80
N GLU A 3 54.70 26.91 27.89
CA GLU A 3 53.28 27.29 27.79
C GLU A 3 52.71 27.09 26.38
N THR A 4 53.51 27.38 25.35
CA THR A 4 53.13 27.15 23.94
C THR A 4 52.95 25.67 23.61
N ILE A 5 53.68 24.77 24.26
CA ILE A 5 53.50 23.32 24.07
C ILE A 5 52.18 22.88 24.71
N ARG A 6 51.84 23.41 25.91
CA ARG A 6 50.55 23.10 26.56
C ARG A 6 49.36 23.57 25.76
N THR A 7 49.40 24.79 25.21
CA THR A 7 48.29 25.32 24.40
C THR A 7 48.10 24.49 23.13
N LEU A 8 49.19 24.08 22.47
CA LEU A 8 49.12 23.18 21.32
C LEU A 8 48.57 21.80 21.69
N GLN A 9 49.00 21.21 22.81
CA GLN A 9 48.48 19.92 23.28
C GLN A 9 46.98 19.99 23.57
N LEU A 10 46.51 21.07 24.19
CA LEU A 10 45.08 21.30 24.44
C LEU A 10 44.32 21.46 23.12
N SER A 11 44.83 22.27 22.18
CA SER A 11 44.20 22.46 20.87
C SER A 11 44.11 21.16 20.07
N VAL A 12 45.18 20.35 20.05
CA VAL A 12 45.18 19.03 19.37
C VAL A 12 44.19 18.07 20.04
N SER A 13 44.14 18.03 21.37
CA SER A 13 43.16 17.19 22.08
C SER A 13 41.72 17.62 21.80
N GLN A 14 41.46 18.93 21.76
CA GLN A 14 40.14 19.49 21.51
C GLN A 14 39.72 19.28 20.05
N GLN A 15 40.66 19.37 19.10
CA GLN A 15 40.42 19.07 17.69
C GLN A 15 40.12 17.58 17.49
N ALA A 16 40.79 16.68 18.22
CA ALA A 16 40.51 15.24 18.15
C ALA A 16 39.14 14.86 18.73
N VAL A 17 38.65 15.59 19.74
CA VAL A 17 37.30 15.42 20.27
C VAL A 17 36.27 15.97 19.29
N SER A 18 36.47 17.21 18.82
CA SER A 18 35.58 17.86 17.86
C SER A 18 35.45 17.07 16.55
N LYS A 19 36.52 16.43 16.07
CA LYS A 19 36.46 15.54 14.89
C LYS A 19 35.54 14.35 15.11
N ARG A 20 35.61 13.70 16.29
CA ARG A 20 34.72 12.57 16.63
C ARG A 20 33.28 13.02 16.76
N ASP A 21 33.05 14.18 17.36
CA ASP A 21 31.70 14.75 17.46
C ASP A 21 31.12 15.05 16.07
N MET A 22 31.92 15.61 15.16
CA MET A 22 31.50 15.82 13.76
C MET A 22 31.17 14.50 13.04
N GLU A 23 31.99 13.46 13.24
CA GLU A 23 31.76 12.13 12.65
C GLU A 23 30.42 11.54 13.15
N MET A 24 30.15 11.59 14.45
CA MET A 24 28.86 11.12 15.00
C MET A 24 27.65 11.91 14.49
N GLN A 25 27.79 13.23 14.33
CA GLN A 25 26.71 14.05 13.76
C GLN A 25 26.48 13.71 12.28
N ASN A 26 27.56 13.45 11.54
CA ASN A 26 27.45 13.05 10.14
C ASN A 26 26.80 11.66 9.98
N GLU A 27 27.15 10.70 10.83
CA GLU A 27 26.51 9.37 10.87
C GLU A 27 25.00 9.48 11.09
N LYS A 28 24.56 10.30 12.06
CA LYS A 28 23.13 10.56 12.29
C LYS A 28 22.45 11.17 11.06
N LEU A 29 23.09 12.13 10.40
CA LEU A 29 22.56 12.73 9.18
C LEU A 29 22.41 11.71 8.05
N GLU A 30 23.40 10.84 7.87
CA GLU A 30 23.34 9.76 6.88
C GLU A 30 22.21 8.77 7.20
N GLU A 31 21.97 8.45 8.47
CA GLU A 31 20.86 7.61 8.90
C GLU A 31 19.50 8.24 8.58
N TYR A 32 19.31 9.52 8.90
CA TYR A 32 18.09 10.23 8.55
C TYR A 32 17.85 10.26 7.03
N GLN A 33 18.90 10.50 6.24
CA GLN A 33 18.80 10.45 4.78
C GLN A 33 18.42 9.05 4.27
N LYS A 34 18.99 7.98 4.85
CA LYS A 34 18.62 6.59 4.55
C LYS A 34 17.16 6.30 4.90
N GLN A 35 16.67 6.82 6.03
CA GLN A 35 15.26 6.66 6.40
C GLN A 35 14.32 7.40 5.44
N VAL A 36 14.65 8.64 5.05
CA VAL A 36 13.86 9.42 4.10
C VAL A 36 13.78 8.73 2.74
N THR A 37 14.91 8.24 2.22
CA THR A 37 14.94 7.52 0.94
C THR A 37 14.12 6.23 0.99
N LYS A 38 14.18 5.48 2.09
CA LYS A 38 13.33 4.31 2.33
C LYS A 38 11.85 4.70 2.34
N LEU A 39 11.49 5.77 3.04
CA LEU A 39 10.11 6.24 3.12
C LEU A 39 9.59 6.68 1.74
N GLN A 40 10.37 7.44 0.98
CA GLN A 40 10.02 7.86 -0.38
C GLN A 40 9.73 6.66 -1.29
N ARG A 41 10.59 5.64 -1.24
CA ARG A 41 10.37 4.40 -1.99
C ARG A 41 9.05 3.71 -1.60
N LEU A 42 8.78 3.56 -0.31
CA LEU A 42 7.54 2.95 0.15
C LEU A 42 6.30 3.78 -0.23
N MET A 43 6.42 5.11 -0.21
CA MET A 43 5.35 6.01 -0.68
C MET A 43 5.08 5.83 -2.17
N GLU A 44 6.11 5.71 -3.00
CA GLU A 44 5.99 5.47 -4.44
C GLU A 44 5.37 4.10 -4.73
N GLU A 45 5.82 3.05 -4.06
CA GLU A 45 5.27 1.70 -4.19
C GLU A 45 3.79 1.68 -3.80
N THR A 46 3.43 2.30 -2.66
CA THR A 46 2.04 2.40 -2.20
C THR A 46 1.17 3.19 -3.17
N LYS A 47 1.71 4.30 -3.71
CA LYS A 47 1.04 5.10 -4.74
C LYS A 47 0.74 4.25 -5.97
N MET A 48 1.72 3.51 -6.49
CA MET A 48 1.51 2.62 -7.65
C MET A 48 0.45 1.54 -7.39
N VAL A 49 0.43 0.94 -6.20
CA VAL A 49 -0.60 -0.04 -5.81
C VAL A 49 -2.00 0.60 -5.84
N SER A 50 -2.15 1.79 -5.25
CA SER A 50 -3.43 2.50 -5.24
C SER A 50 -3.90 2.90 -6.64
N GLU A 51 -2.98 3.39 -7.50
CA GLU A 51 -3.28 3.75 -8.89
C GLU A 51 -3.73 2.54 -9.71
N ASN A 52 -3.06 1.39 -9.54
CA ASN A 52 -3.46 0.16 -10.18
C ASN A 52 -4.87 -0.27 -9.72
N LYS A 53 -5.13 -0.21 -8.42
CA LYS A 53 -6.45 -0.55 -7.87
C LYS A 53 -7.56 0.35 -8.41
N ILE A 54 -7.30 1.65 -8.56
CA ILE A 54 -8.25 2.60 -9.15
C ILE A 54 -8.54 2.21 -10.60
N ARG A 55 -7.51 1.92 -11.41
CA ARG A 55 -7.70 1.50 -12.81
C ARG A 55 -8.51 0.21 -12.90
N GLN A 56 -8.20 -0.79 -12.08
CA GLN A 56 -8.96 -2.03 -12.02
C GLN A 56 -10.44 -1.75 -11.73
N LEU A 57 -10.73 -1.00 -10.66
CA LEU A 57 -12.11 -0.68 -10.28
C LEU A 57 -12.84 0.15 -11.36
N GLN A 58 -12.15 1.04 -12.06
CA GLN A 58 -12.72 1.79 -13.18
C GLN A 58 -13.12 0.85 -14.32
N THR A 59 -12.23 -0.07 -14.73
CA THR A 59 -12.53 -1.04 -15.80
C THR A 59 -13.68 -1.98 -15.43
N GLU A 60 -13.75 -2.44 -14.18
CA GLU A 60 -14.86 -3.25 -13.68
C GLU A 60 -16.18 -2.47 -13.70
N ASN A 61 -16.15 -1.20 -13.24
CA ASN A 61 -17.34 -0.34 -13.25
C ASN A 61 -17.85 -0.10 -14.67
N GLU A 62 -16.96 0.16 -15.62
CA GLU A 62 -17.30 0.35 -17.02
C GLU A 62 -17.89 -0.92 -17.64
N ALA A 63 -17.29 -2.09 -17.38
CA ALA A 63 -17.83 -3.37 -17.83
C ALA A 63 -19.24 -3.60 -17.28
N LEU A 64 -19.46 -3.37 -15.98
CA LEU A 64 -20.77 -3.52 -15.36
C LEU A 64 -21.81 -2.56 -15.96
N ARG A 65 -21.44 -1.31 -16.22
CA ARG A 65 -22.30 -0.33 -16.89
C ARG A 65 -22.67 -0.78 -18.30
N LEU A 66 -21.71 -1.32 -19.06
CA LEU A 66 -21.97 -1.87 -20.39
C LEU A 66 -22.89 -3.09 -20.33
N HIS A 67 -22.68 -4.02 -19.38
CA HIS A 67 -23.56 -5.17 -19.18
C HIS A 67 -25.00 -4.74 -18.88
N LEU A 68 -25.18 -3.80 -17.95
CA LEU A 68 -26.49 -3.24 -17.63
C LEU A 68 -27.14 -2.57 -18.85
N ARG A 69 -26.37 -1.79 -19.60
CA ARG A 69 -26.85 -1.15 -20.81
C ARG A 69 -27.34 -2.18 -21.84
N LEU A 70 -26.55 -3.22 -22.11
CA LEU A 70 -26.92 -4.29 -23.03
C LEU A 70 -28.16 -5.05 -22.55
N ALA A 71 -28.27 -5.33 -21.25
CA ALA A 71 -29.46 -5.96 -20.68
C ALA A 71 -30.71 -5.09 -20.87
N LEU A 72 -30.61 -3.78 -20.60
CA LEU A 72 -31.72 -2.85 -20.83
C LEU A 72 -32.08 -2.72 -22.31
N ASP A 73 -31.08 -2.69 -23.19
CA ASP A 73 -31.30 -2.62 -24.64
C ASP A 73 -31.93 -3.91 -25.16
N SER A 74 -31.62 -5.07 -24.58
CA SER A 74 -32.28 -6.35 -24.89
C SER A 74 -33.75 -6.38 -24.47
N LEU A 75 -34.11 -5.68 -23.38
CA LEU A 75 -35.49 -5.54 -22.93
C LEU A 75 -36.28 -4.56 -23.82
N LYS A 76 -35.63 -3.49 -24.31
CA LYS A 76 -36.25 -2.50 -25.19
C LYS A 76 -36.39 -3.00 -26.63
N ASN A 77 -35.45 -3.83 -27.09
CA ASN A 77 -35.44 -4.45 -28.40
C ASN A 77 -35.50 -5.98 -28.25
N PRO A 78 -36.65 -6.55 -27.85
CA PRO A 78 -36.76 -7.98 -27.68
C PRO A 78 -36.51 -8.66 -29.02
N ILE A 79 -35.50 -9.55 -29.06
CA ILE A 79 -35.18 -10.33 -30.26
C ILE A 79 -36.39 -11.25 -30.51
N PRO A 80 -37.03 -11.18 -31.70
CA PRO A 80 -38.14 -12.05 -32.02
C PRO A 80 -37.70 -13.52 -31.92
N PRO A 81 -38.58 -14.42 -31.46
CA PRO A 81 -38.24 -15.81 -31.28
C PRO A 81 -37.72 -16.40 -32.59
N VAL A 82 -36.43 -16.73 -32.62
CA VAL A 82 -35.80 -17.38 -33.76
C VAL A 82 -36.31 -18.82 -33.78
N GLU A 83 -37.12 -19.16 -34.78
CA GLU A 83 -37.48 -20.54 -35.05
C GLU A 83 -36.21 -21.32 -35.40
N VAL A 84 -35.65 -22.01 -34.40
CA VAL A 84 -34.51 -22.89 -34.60
C VAL A 84 -35.03 -24.08 -35.39
N ILE A 85 -34.93 -24.01 -36.72
CA ILE A 85 -35.12 -25.15 -37.60
C ILE A 85 -34.06 -26.16 -37.14
N LYS A 86 -34.49 -27.14 -36.35
CA LYS A 86 -33.70 -28.30 -35.97
C LYS A 86 -33.28 -28.96 -37.28
N ARG A 87 -32.08 -28.63 -37.77
CA ARG A 87 -31.45 -29.38 -38.85
C ARG A 87 -31.33 -30.79 -38.31
N ARG A 88 -32.24 -31.67 -38.74
CA ARG A 88 -32.17 -33.11 -38.50
C ARG A 88 -30.73 -33.50 -38.80
N ASN A 89 -30.00 -33.85 -37.75
CA ASN A 89 -28.65 -34.37 -37.84
C ASN A 89 -28.72 -35.62 -38.73
N ARG A 90 -28.35 -35.51 -40.02
CA ARG A 90 -28.38 -36.61 -40.99
C ARG A 90 -27.25 -37.62 -40.76
N ASN A 91 -26.66 -37.64 -39.56
CA ASN A 91 -25.49 -38.45 -39.23
C ASN A 91 -25.69 -39.32 -37.97
N SER A 92 -26.91 -39.51 -37.46
CA SER A 92 -27.13 -40.46 -36.35
C SER A 92 -28.20 -41.51 -36.69
N SER A 93 -27.72 -42.65 -37.17
CA SER A 93 -28.36 -43.96 -37.12
C SER A 93 -27.24 -44.98 -36.89
N PRO A 94 -27.42 -46.12 -36.18
CA PRO A 94 -28.56 -46.59 -35.38
C PRO A 94 -28.14 -47.01 -33.94
N ALA A 95 -29.02 -47.72 -33.23
CA ALA A 95 -28.80 -48.50 -32.00
C ALA A 95 -29.11 -47.78 -30.67
N LEU A 96 -30.41 -47.60 -30.45
CA LEU A 96 -31.01 -47.47 -29.12
C LEU A 96 -31.22 -48.88 -28.54
N ALA A 97 -30.91 -48.99 -27.24
CA ALA A 97 -31.55 -49.83 -26.22
C ALA A 97 -30.96 -51.21 -25.85
N SER A 98 -30.57 -51.25 -24.57
CA SER A 98 -30.72 -52.36 -23.61
C SER A 98 -29.74 -53.53 -23.68
N ALA A 99 -28.69 -53.42 -22.86
CA ALA A 99 -28.27 -54.53 -22.02
C ALA A 99 -27.78 -53.98 -20.67
N LYS A 100 -28.27 -54.60 -19.61
CA LYS A 100 -28.07 -54.30 -18.20
C LYS A 100 -26.83 -55.09 -17.76
N GLU A 101 -25.81 -54.44 -17.22
CA GLU A 101 -24.78 -55.15 -16.45
C GLU A 101 -24.11 -54.22 -15.43
N GLU A 102 -24.21 -54.62 -14.16
CA GLU A 102 -23.38 -54.15 -13.06
C GLU A 102 -21.93 -54.59 -13.34
N ILE A 103 -20.93 -53.73 -13.14
CA ILE A 103 -19.59 -54.12 -12.67
C ILE A 103 -18.89 -52.91 -12.04
N LYS A 104 -18.16 -53.27 -11.00
CA LYS A 104 -17.49 -52.56 -9.92
C LYS A 104 -16.17 -51.91 -10.36
N SER A 105 -15.87 -50.79 -9.71
CA SER A 105 -14.54 -50.20 -9.42
C SER A 105 -13.52 -50.06 -10.56
N GLU A 106 -13.17 -48.81 -10.88
CA GLU A 106 -11.77 -48.42 -10.77
C GLU A 106 -11.62 -46.92 -10.51
N LYS A 107 -10.55 -46.63 -9.81
CA LYS A 107 -10.24 -45.43 -9.04
C LYS A 107 -9.26 -44.64 -9.88
N ASP A 108 -9.71 -43.57 -10.52
CA ASP A 108 -8.80 -42.52 -10.96
C ASP A 108 -9.25 -41.17 -10.41
N ARG A 109 -8.35 -40.67 -9.58
CA ARG A 109 -8.33 -39.37 -8.93
C ARG A 109 -8.20 -38.38 -10.09
N ASP A 110 -9.06 -37.36 -10.19
CA ASP A 110 -8.62 -36.01 -9.85
C ASP A 110 -9.79 -35.19 -9.30
N LYS A 111 -9.84 -35.12 -7.97
CA LYS A 111 -10.63 -34.14 -7.23
C LYS A 111 -9.83 -32.83 -7.16
N GLU A 112 -9.82 -32.02 -8.21
CA GLU A 112 -9.44 -30.61 -8.11
C GLU A 112 -10.61 -29.78 -7.56
N ASN A 113 -11.01 -30.09 -6.34
CA ASN A 113 -11.67 -29.15 -5.44
C ASN A 113 -11.35 -29.56 -4.00
N THR A 114 -10.06 -29.52 -3.69
CA THR A 114 -9.63 -29.45 -2.30
C THR A 114 -9.67 -27.97 -1.94
N ALA A 115 -10.71 -27.58 -1.21
CA ALA A 115 -10.72 -26.33 -0.47
C ALA A 115 -9.41 -26.23 0.32
N PRO A 116 -8.72 -25.08 0.36
CA PRO A 116 -7.55 -24.90 1.21
C PRO A 116 -7.90 -25.32 2.64
N GLN A 117 -7.27 -26.43 3.03
CA GLN A 117 -7.36 -27.02 4.34
C GLN A 117 -6.56 -26.13 5.27
N GLU A 118 -7.25 -25.59 6.27
CA GLU A 118 -6.73 -24.88 7.44
C GLU A 118 -5.95 -23.58 7.18
N PRO A 119 -6.22 -22.50 7.95
CA PRO A 119 -5.32 -21.36 7.97
C PRO A 119 -3.92 -21.87 8.36
N PRO A 120 -2.83 -21.33 7.78
CA PRO A 120 -1.52 -21.59 8.35
C PRO A 120 -1.60 -21.24 9.82
N ASP A 121 -1.34 -22.24 10.67
CA ASP A 121 -1.16 -22.08 12.09
C ASP A 121 -0.01 -21.07 12.22
N LEU A 122 -0.36 -19.79 12.32
CA LEU A 122 0.57 -18.75 12.64
C LEU A 122 0.93 -19.05 14.08
N ILE A 123 2.04 -19.77 14.22
CA ILE A 123 2.83 -19.92 15.43
C ILE A 123 3.24 -18.50 15.83
N TRP A 124 2.31 -17.75 16.39
CA TRP A 124 2.55 -16.80 17.44
C TRP A 124 2.66 -17.61 18.74
N GLU A 125 3.46 -18.69 18.76
CA GLU A 125 3.90 -19.27 20.04
C GLU A 125 4.73 -18.19 20.72
N ASP A 126 4.04 -17.38 21.52
CA ASP A 126 4.26 -17.15 22.95
C ASP A 126 5.72 -16.96 23.43
N SER A 127 6.61 -16.57 22.53
CA SER A 127 7.91 -15.97 22.85
C SER A 127 7.84 -14.53 22.42
N ILE A 128 7.02 -13.76 23.15
CA ILE A 128 7.17 -12.31 23.19
C ILE A 128 8.62 -12.08 23.64
N SER A 129 9.49 -11.76 22.70
CA SER A 129 10.87 -11.44 23.03
C SER A 129 10.83 -10.17 23.88
N GLU A 130 11.69 -10.05 24.89
CA GLU A 130 11.81 -8.81 25.69
C GLU A 130 12.03 -7.58 24.79
N LEU A 131 12.63 -7.81 23.62
CA LEU A 131 12.78 -6.87 22.51
C LEU A 131 11.43 -6.43 21.89
N ASP A 132 10.45 -7.31 21.77
CA ASP A 132 9.14 -6.99 21.17
C ASP A 132 8.30 -6.12 22.10
N VAL A 133 8.45 -6.28 23.42
CA VAL A 133 7.80 -5.43 24.43
C VAL A 133 8.37 -4.02 24.39
N GLU A 134 9.68 -3.89 24.28
CA GLU A 134 10.37 -2.59 24.23
C GLU A 134 10.05 -1.85 22.91
N VAL A 135 10.07 -2.56 21.78
CA VAL A 135 9.66 -2.01 20.48
C VAL A 135 8.18 -1.61 20.48
N GLN A 136 7.31 -2.38 21.16
CA GLN A 136 5.90 -2.03 21.29
C GLN A 136 5.70 -0.78 22.16
N ALA A 137 6.44 -0.64 23.26
CA ALA A 137 6.37 0.54 24.12
C ALA A 137 6.84 1.81 23.39
N GLU A 138 7.92 1.73 22.61
CA GLU A 138 8.38 2.85 21.77
C GLU A 138 7.34 3.23 20.69
N MET A 139 6.69 2.24 20.08
CA MET A 139 5.64 2.48 19.10
C MET A 139 4.40 3.14 19.73
N GLU A 140 4.03 2.75 20.95
CA GLU A 140 2.93 3.36 21.72
C GLU A 140 3.25 4.82 22.10
N ASP A 141 4.50 5.13 22.47
CA ASP A 141 4.95 6.49 22.79
C ASP A 141 4.86 7.41 21.55
N LEU A 142 5.35 6.95 20.40
CA LEU A 142 5.24 7.68 19.12
C LEU A 142 3.78 7.91 18.69
N LEU A 143 2.89 6.96 18.91
CA LEU A 143 1.46 7.12 18.64
C LEU A 143 0.80 8.11 19.62
N SER A 144 1.28 8.16 20.86
CA SER A 144 0.82 9.13 21.85
C SER A 144 1.22 10.56 21.46
N ASP A 145 2.46 10.78 21.00
CA ASP A 145 2.94 12.05 20.46
C ASP A 145 2.08 12.52 19.27
N LEU A 146 1.74 11.62 18.35
CA LEU A 146 0.83 11.91 17.24
C LEU A 146 -0.60 12.24 17.69
N SER A 147 -1.06 11.67 18.81
CA SER A 147 -2.37 11.96 19.38
C SER A 147 -2.44 13.37 19.98
N PHE A 148 -1.34 13.90 20.52
CA PHE A 148 -1.25 15.29 20.99
C PHE A 148 -1.36 16.30 19.84
N PHE A 149 -0.74 16.03 18.68
CA PHE A 149 -0.92 16.88 17.49
C PHE A 149 -2.36 16.90 16.97
N ARG A 150 -3.11 15.80 17.16
CA ARG A 150 -4.53 15.73 16.80
C ARG A 150 -5.45 16.44 17.79
N HIS A 151 -5.12 16.40 19.07
CA HIS A 151 -5.94 17.01 20.12
C HIS A 151 -5.69 18.52 20.22
N ASP A 152 -4.44 18.97 20.05
CA ASP A 152 -4.06 20.38 20.21
C ASP A 152 -4.03 21.14 18.87
N GLY A 153 -3.98 20.44 17.73
CA GLY A 153 -3.95 21.04 16.39
C GLY A 153 -5.32 21.27 15.73
N LEU A 154 -6.44 20.91 16.38
CA LEU A 154 -7.75 20.86 15.71
C LEU A 154 -8.95 21.23 16.60
N ILE A 155 -8.81 22.28 17.43
CA ILE A 155 -9.96 22.92 18.11
C ILE A 155 -10.29 24.31 17.51
N GLY A 156 -9.60 24.75 16.46
CA GLY A 156 -9.65 26.14 16.03
C GLY A 156 -10.02 26.43 14.57
N LEU A 157 -10.83 25.64 13.88
CA LEU A 157 -11.38 26.03 12.57
C LEU A 157 -12.80 25.50 12.40
N GLU A 158 -13.78 26.30 12.85
CA GLU A 158 -15.17 26.16 12.45
C GLU A 158 -15.27 26.25 10.92
N PHE A 159 -15.51 25.11 10.26
CA PHE A 159 -15.90 25.07 8.86
C PHE A 159 -17.39 25.40 8.74
N SER A 160 -17.72 26.69 8.89
CA SER A 160 -18.93 27.21 8.25
C SER A 160 -18.62 27.45 6.78
N HIS A 161 -19.23 26.62 5.93
CA HIS A 161 -19.58 26.90 4.53
C HIS A 161 -18.56 27.68 3.68
N GLY A 162 -17.81 26.97 2.85
CA GLY A 162 -17.21 27.59 1.66
C GLY A 162 -15.85 27.03 1.30
N ILE A 163 -15.78 26.45 0.10
CA ILE A 163 -14.58 25.97 -0.59
C ILE A 163 -13.50 27.07 -0.65
N PRO A 164 -12.21 26.81 -0.36
CA PRO A 164 -11.15 27.69 -0.82
C PRO A 164 -10.60 27.20 -2.16
N ARG A 165 -10.98 27.92 -3.21
CA ARG A 165 -10.17 28.08 -4.42
C ARG A 165 -8.89 28.85 -4.07
N THR A 166 -7.88 28.69 -4.92
CA THR A 166 -6.60 29.43 -5.02
C THR A 166 -5.41 28.86 -4.24
N TRP A 167 -4.81 27.80 -4.78
CA TRP A 167 -3.35 27.74 -4.88
C TRP A 167 -2.96 28.57 -6.10
N SER A 168 -2.91 29.90 -5.93
CA SER A 168 -2.36 30.80 -6.93
C SER A 168 -0.86 30.81 -6.75
N LEU A 169 -0.14 30.35 -7.78
CA LEU A 169 1.28 30.62 -7.95
C LEU A 169 1.46 32.13 -8.00
N ASP A 170 1.89 32.74 -6.90
CA ASP A 170 2.58 34.03 -6.92
C ASP A 170 3.41 34.16 -5.63
N GLY A 171 4.63 33.65 -5.70
CA GLY A 171 5.87 34.33 -5.31
C GLY A 171 5.96 35.14 -4.01
N LYS A 172 5.16 34.88 -2.97
CA LYS A 172 5.23 35.61 -1.69
C LYS A 172 5.07 34.69 -0.48
N PHE A 173 6.02 33.76 -0.34
CA PHE A 173 6.26 33.06 0.93
C PHE A 173 7.73 33.18 1.39
N CYS A 174 8.51 34.09 0.80
CA CYS A 174 9.92 34.29 1.18
C CYS A 174 10.13 35.20 2.40
N GLU A 175 9.12 35.90 2.92
CA GLU A 175 9.34 36.94 3.94
C GLU A 175 9.17 36.48 5.39
N ARG A 176 8.81 35.22 5.64
CA ARG A 176 8.55 34.70 7.01
C ARG A 176 9.56 33.66 7.51
N MET A 177 10.67 33.46 6.79
CA MET A 177 11.71 32.50 7.17
C MET A 177 13.14 33.06 7.12
N GLY A 178 13.32 34.38 7.31
CA GLY A 178 14.62 34.95 7.74
C GLY A 178 15.85 34.60 6.90
N PHE A 179 15.70 34.25 5.62
CA PHE A 179 16.83 34.07 4.72
C PHE A 179 17.24 35.43 4.16
N VAL A 180 18.33 35.97 4.70
CA VAL A 180 19.10 37.04 4.06
C VAL A 180 19.72 36.44 2.80
N SER A 181 19.33 36.94 1.62
CA SER A 181 20.08 36.71 0.39
C SER A 181 21.27 37.67 0.38
N ASP A 182 22.48 37.13 0.54
CA ASP A 182 23.70 37.80 0.08
C ASP A 182 23.83 37.59 -1.44
N GLU A 183 24.10 38.72 -2.12
CA GLU A 183 24.49 38.99 -3.52
C GLU A 183 24.05 38.06 -4.67
#